data_AF-D4JVA5-F1
#
_entry.id   AF-D4JVA5-F1
#
_cell.length_a   1.000
_cell.length_b   1.000
_cell.length_c   1.000
_cell.angle_alpha   90.00
_cell.angle_beta   90.00
_cell.angle_gamma   90.00
#
_symmetry.space_group_name_H-M   'P 1'
#
loop_
_entity.id
_entity.type
_entity.pdbx_description
1 polymer ?
#
loop_
_entity_poly.entity_id
_entity_poly.type
_entity_poly.pdbx_seq_one_letter_code
_entity_poly.pdbx_strand_id
1 'polypeptide(L)' 'MMNFYKICGNLSYNEVILLEFMGTLQAAKKWGIPRDTIAKYCREGKIKSAEHDKAGSPWRISIDEPRPNYRGRKQKE' A
#
# COMPACT_ATOMS: atom_id res chain seq x y z
N MET A 1 12.07 27.09 -24.75
CA MET A 1 11.15 26.28 -23.92
C MET A 1 11.96 25.15 -23.30
N MET A 2 12.55 25.41 -22.14
CA MET A 2 13.42 24.46 -21.45
C MET A 2 12.59 23.59 -20.50
N ASN A 3 12.57 22.29 -20.79
CA ASN A 3 12.21 21.22 -19.88
C ASN A 3 13.25 21.16 -18.75
N PHE A 4 12.84 21.59 -17.56
CA PHE A 4 13.67 21.59 -16.37
C PHE A 4 12.81 21.08 -15.22
N TYR A 5 12.92 19.78 -14.90
CA TYR A 5 12.89 19.22 -13.54
C TYR A 5 13.19 17.72 -13.63
N LYS A 6 14.46 17.42 -13.96
CA LYS A 6 15.12 16.19 -13.53
C LYS A 6 15.89 16.56 -12.26
N ILE A 7 15.27 16.35 -11.09
CA ILE A 7 15.91 16.55 -9.79
C ILE A 7 15.62 15.33 -8.90
N CYS A 8 16.72 14.64 -8.61
CA CYS A 8 17.14 14.02 -7.36
C CYS A 8 16.18 13.10 -6.60
N GLY A 9 16.62 11.84 -6.44
CA GLY A 9 16.03 10.91 -5.49
C GLY A 9 16.71 9.54 -5.47
N ASN A 10 18.04 9.45 -5.55
CA ASN A 10 18.75 8.25 -5.08
C ASN A 10 18.96 8.43 -3.58
N LEU A 11 18.00 7.99 -2.77
CA LEU A 11 18.23 7.77 -1.35
C LEU A 11 18.05 6.27 -1.09
N SER A 12 19.17 5.62 -0.81
CA SER A 12 19.29 4.22 -0.44
C SER A 12 18.29 3.88 0.66
N TYR A 13 17.29 3.07 0.30
CA TYR A 13 16.09 2.77 1.08
C TYR A 13 16.31 1.53 1.96
N ASN A 14 17.37 1.48 2.79
CA ASN A 14 17.73 0.22 3.47
C ASN A 14 18.26 0.28 4.92
N GLU A 15 18.18 1.36 5.71
CA GLU A 15 18.67 1.31 7.12
C GLU A 15 17.88 2.15 8.14
N VAL A 16 16.54 2.06 8.19
CA VAL A 16 15.79 2.48 9.39
C VAL A 16 14.59 1.56 9.64
N ILE A 17 14.87 0.38 10.19
CA ILE A 17 13.87 -0.61 10.63
C ILE A 17 13.24 -0.12 11.94
N LEU A 18 12.07 0.53 11.88
CA LEU A 18 11.13 0.60 13.01
C LEU A 18 9.71 0.69 12.45
N LEU A 19 9.06 -0.48 12.24
CA LEU A 19 7.66 -0.60 11.84
C LEU A 19 7.28 0.28 10.63
N GLU A 20 7.90 0.03 9.47
CA GLU A 20 7.48 0.69 8.24
C GLU A 20 6.04 0.27 7.92
N PHE A 21 5.12 1.22 8.08
CA PHE A 21 3.77 1.09 7.55
C PHE A 21 3.83 1.30 6.05
N MET A 22 3.31 0.34 5.29
CA MET A 22 3.13 0.47 3.86
C MET A 22 1.76 1.10 3.56
N GLY A 23 1.73 1.99 2.56
CA GLY A 23 0.47 2.51 2.02
C GLY A 23 -0.25 1.48 1.14
N THR A 24 -1.52 1.75 0.81
CA THR A 24 -2.35 0.88 -0.04
C THR A 24 -1.73 0.60 -1.42
N LEU A 25 -0.97 1.55 -1.98
CA LEU A 25 -0.28 1.36 -3.25
C LEU A 25 0.88 0.35 -3.14
N GLN A 26 1.65 0.42 -2.06
CA GLN A 26 2.74 -0.53 -1.81
C GLN A 26 2.18 -1.92 -1.49
N ALA A 27 1.11 -1.99 -0.68
CA ALA A 27 0.38 -3.22 -0.41
C ALA A 27 -0.17 -3.87 -1.70
N ALA A 28 -0.65 -3.06 -2.65
CA ALA A 28 -1.10 -3.53 -3.97
C ALA A 28 0.01 -4.21 -4.75
N LYS A 29 1.21 -3.60 -4.75
CA LYS A 29 2.40 -4.19 -5.39
C LYS A 29 2.85 -5.46 -4.67
N LYS A 30 2.87 -5.47 -3.33
CA LYS A 30 3.33 -6.60 -2.51
C LYS A 30 2.42 -7.82 -2.64
N TRP A 31 1.10 -7.63 -2.60
CA TRP A 31 0.13 -8.73 -2.59
C TRP A 31 -0.46 -9.06 -3.97
N GLY A 32 -0.20 -8.24 -4.98
CA GLY A 32 -0.80 -8.37 -6.32
C GLY A 32 -2.32 -8.18 -6.30
N ILE A 33 -2.85 -7.43 -5.33
CA ILE A 33 -4.28 -7.16 -5.18
C ILE A 33 -4.54 -5.73 -5.67
N PRO A 34 -5.62 -5.47 -6.44
CA PRO A 34 -5.98 -4.11 -6.82
C PRO A 34 -6.10 -3.18 -5.61
N ARG A 35 -5.57 -1.96 -5.73
CA ARG A 35 -5.56 -0.94 -4.66
C ARG A 35 -6.96 -0.70 -4.09
N ASP A 36 -7.99 -0.67 -4.94
CA ASP A 36 -9.37 -0.43 -4.52
C ASP A 36 -9.93 -1.57 -3.66
N THR A 37 -9.54 -2.82 -3.97
CA THR A 37 -9.89 -3.97 -3.15
C THR A 37 -9.19 -3.92 -1.80
N ILE A 38 -7.91 -3.52 -1.76
CA ILE A 38 -7.19 -3.34 -0.49
C ILE A 38 -7.87 -2.27 0.36
N ALA A 39 -8.20 -1.11 -0.24
CA ALA A 39 -8.91 -0.04 0.46
C ALA A 39 -10.29 -0.49 0.97
N LYS A 40 -10.99 -1.36 0.23
CA LYS A 40 -12.22 -2.00 0.70
C LYS A 40 -11.97 -2.93 1.88
N TYR A 41 -10.92 -3.76 1.84
CA TYR A 41 -10.56 -4.67 2.93
C TYR A 41 -10.12 -3.94 4.20
N CYS A 42 -9.43 -2.82 4.07
CA CYS A 42 -9.11 -1.94 5.19
C CYS A 42 -10.39 -1.39 5.84
N ARG A 43 -11.36 -0.91 5.02
CA ARG A 43 -12.67 -0.45 5.51
C ARG A 43 -13.52 -1.55 6.15
N GLU A 44 -13.42 -2.78 5.63
CA GLU A 44 -14.12 -3.96 6.14
C GLU A 44 -13.44 -4.58 7.38
N GLY A 45 -12.28 -4.07 7.82
CA GLY A 45 -11.54 -4.63 8.95
C GLY A 45 -10.94 -6.03 8.70
N LYS A 46 -10.78 -6.42 7.43
CA LYS A 46 -10.15 -7.70 7.04
C LYS A 46 -8.63 -7.71 7.22
N ILE A 47 -8.04 -6.51 7.27
CA ILE A 47 -6.62 -6.27 7.51
C ILE A 47 -6.56 -5.65 8.91
N LYS A 48 -6.10 -6.41 9.91
CA LYS A 48 -6.23 -6.00 11.32
C LYS A 48 -5.25 -4.89 11.70
N SER A 49 -4.10 -4.86 11.04
CA SER A 49 -3.09 -3.81 11.18
C SER A 49 -3.32 -2.59 10.30
N ALA A 50 -4.45 -2.51 9.58
CA ALA A 50 -4.79 -1.31 8.81
C ALA A 50 -5.32 -0.24 9.76
N GLU A 51 -4.48 0.76 10.05
CA GLU A 51 -4.85 1.93 10.82
C GLU A 51 -5.17 3.09 9.89
N HIS A 52 -6.21 3.86 10.25
CA HIS A 52 -6.63 5.04 9.53
C HIS A 52 -7.05 6.13 10.49
N ASP A 53 -6.38 7.27 10.41
CA ASP A 53 -6.60 8.39 11.34
C ASP A 53 -8.00 9.02 11.16
N LYS A 54 -8.39 9.35 9.93
CA LYS A 54 -9.62 10.08 9.61
C LYS A 54 -10.00 9.92 8.14
N ALA A 55 -11.29 10.08 7.80
CA ALA A 55 -11.73 10.14 6.40
C ALA A 55 -10.90 11.16 5.60
N GLY A 56 -10.26 10.70 4.51
CA GLY A 56 -9.35 11.51 3.69
C GLY A 56 -7.85 11.35 4.01
N SER A 57 -7.47 10.74 5.14
CA SER A 57 -6.08 10.38 5.41
C SER A 57 -5.63 9.14 4.62
N PRO A 58 -4.32 8.93 4.40
CA PRO A 58 -3.80 7.67 3.87
C PRO A 58 -3.94 6.53 4.88
N TRP A 59 -4.12 5.31 4.36
CA TRP A 59 -4.10 4.08 5.17
C TRP A 59 -2.67 3.69 5.54
N ARG A 60 -2.46 3.30 6.79
CA ARG A 60 -1.19 2.75 7.30
C ARG A 60 -1.39 1.26 7.53
N ILE A 61 -0.70 0.42 6.75
CA ILE A 61 -0.81 -1.03 6.85
C ILE A 61 0.56 -1.57 7.26
N SER A 62 0.63 -2.42 8.29
CA SER A 62 1.92 -3.02 8.67
C SER A 62 2.47 -3.91 7.54
N ILE A 63 3.78 -3.82 7.27
CA ILE A 63 4.44 -4.67 6.27
C ILE A 63 4.37 -6.15 6.65
N ASP A 64 4.41 -6.47 7.94
CA ASP A 64 4.35 -7.86 8.45
C ASP A 64 2.96 -8.50 8.28
N GLU A 65 1.94 -7.72 7.98
CA GLU A 65 0.58 -8.24 7.89
C GLU A 65 0.46 -9.34 6.81
N PRO A 66 -0.14 -10.49 7.15
CA PRO A 66 -0.36 -11.54 6.19
C PRO A 66 -1.26 -11.07 5.06
N ARG A 67 -1.01 -11.60 3.86
CA ARG A 67 -1.84 -11.32 2.70
C ARG A 67 -3.32 -11.66 3.04
N PRO A 68 -4.26 -10.72 2.89
CA PRO A 68 -5.66 -11.00 3.17
C PRO A 68 -6.20 -12.04 2.18
N ASN A 69 -7.21 -12.81 2.61
CA ASN A 69 -7.83 -13.84 1.79
C ASN A 69 -8.54 -13.20 0.57
N TYR A 70 -7.80 -13.03 -0.51
CA TYR A 70 -8.27 -12.45 -1.76
C TYR A 70 -8.59 -13.57 -2.74
N ARG A 71 -9.88 -13.86 -2.87
CA ARG A 71 -10.40 -14.65 -3.99
C ARG A 71 -10.48 -13.72 -5.19
N GLY A 72 -9.40 -13.65 -5.95
CA GLY A 72 -9.34 -12.83 -7.16
C GLY A 72 -10.52 -13.15 -8.08
N ARG A 73 -11.18 -12.11 -8.59
CA ARG A 73 -12.07 -12.28 -9.73
C ARG A 73 -11.17 -12.68 -10.89
N LYS A 74 -11.23 -13.93 -11.36
CA LYS A 74 -10.60 -14.32 -12.64
C LYS A 74 -11.09 -13.29 -13.65
N GLN A 75 -10.21 -12.43 -14.16
CA GLN A 75 -10.52 -11.73 -15.38
C GLN A 75 -10.63 -12.85 -16.42
N LYS A 76 -11.83 -13.02 -16.96
CA LYS A 76 -12.01 -13.82 -18.17
C LYS A 76 -11.23 -13.05 -19.24
N GLU A 77 -10.20 -13.71 -19.74
CA GLU A 77 -9.41 -13.30 -20.90
C GLU A 77 -10.32 -13.06 -22.11
#